data_AF-A0A2A5B8Y1-F1
#
_entry.id   AF-A0A2A5B8Y1-F1
#
_cell.length_a   1.000
_cell.length_b   1.000
_cell.length_c   1.000
_cell.angle_alpha   90.00
_cell.angle_beta   90.00
_cell.angle_gamma   90.00
#
_symmetry.space_group_name_H-M   'P 1'
#
loop_
_entity.id
_entity.type
_entity.pdbx_description
1 polymer ?
#
loop_
_entity_poly.entity_id
_entity_poly.type
_entity_poly.pdbx_seq_one_letter_code
_entity_poly.pdbx_strand_id
1 'polypeptide(L)' 'MSNAQKKYTSEFKSQAISLVRDANLPASKVAKDLNINVNTLYNWLRVGSYRAFALRL' A
#
# COMPACT_ATOMS: atom_id res chain seq x y z
N MET A 1 2.13 -14.88 -22.63
CA MET A 1 3.18 -14.05 -21.98
C MET A 1 2.99 -14.13 -20.47
N SER A 2 3.89 -14.79 -19.76
CA SER A 2 3.83 -14.90 -18.30
C SER A 2 4.23 -13.56 -17.68
N ASN A 3 3.24 -12.74 -17.35
CA ASN A 3 3.44 -11.51 -16.62
C ASN A 3 3.83 -11.90 -15.19
N ALA A 4 5.14 -12.01 -14.94
CA ALA A 4 5.69 -12.35 -13.63
C ALA A 4 5.29 -11.24 -12.65
N GLN A 5 4.15 -11.42 -11.99
CA GLN A 5 3.67 -10.47 -11.02
C GLN A 5 4.69 -10.42 -9.88
N LYS A 6 5.39 -9.28 -9.75
CA LYS A 6 6.21 -9.00 -8.58
C LYS A 6 5.33 -9.18 -7.33
N LYS A 7 5.59 -10.23 -6.57
CA LYS A 7 4.86 -10.50 -5.32
C LYS A 7 5.45 -9.61 -4.24
N TYR A 8 4.70 -8.56 -3.88
CA TYR A 8 4.99 -7.77 -2.68
C TYR A 8 4.51 -8.53 -1.45
N THR A 9 5.33 -8.53 -0.39
CA THR A 9 4.97 -9.18 0.88
C THR A 9 3.82 -8.45 1.56
N SER A 10 3.14 -9.14 2.48
CA SER A 10 2.05 -8.57 3.30
C SER A 10 2.51 -7.36 4.11
N GLU A 11 3.71 -7.43 4.67
CA GLU A 11 4.29 -6.41 5.55
C GLU A 11 4.59 -5.15 4.74
N PHE A 12 5.16 -5.31 3.54
CA PHE A 12 5.44 -4.19 2.64
C PHE A 12 4.15 -3.46 2.23
N LYS A 13 3.09 -4.22 1.89
CA LYS A 13 1.78 -3.64 1.56
C LYS A 13 1.19 -2.87 2.75
N SER A 14 1.28 -3.44 3.96
CA SER A 14 0.76 -2.81 5.18
C SER A 14 1.45 -1.47 5.45
N GLN A 15 2.79 -1.44 5.39
CA GLN A 15 3.56 -0.21 5.57
C GLN A 15 3.19 0.86 4.53
N ALA A 16 3.07 0.47 3.25
CA ALA A 16 2.68 1.39 2.18
C ALA A 16 1.27 1.98 2.41
N ILE A 17 0.32 1.16 2.89
CA ILE A 17 -1.03 1.62 3.24
C ILE A 17 -1.00 2.59 4.43
N SER A 18 -0.23 2.28 5.49
CA SER A 18 -0.09 3.15 6.68
C SER A 18 0.53 4.51 6.34
N LEU A 19 1.52 4.57 5.43
CA LEU A 19 2.06 5.85 4.99
C LEU A 19 0.99 6.75 4.34
N VAL A 20 0.05 6.17 3.60
CA VAL A 20 -1.03 6.93 2.97
C VAL A 20 -2.12 7.29 3.98
N ARG A 21 -2.57 6.33 4.80
CA ARG A 21 -3.71 6.52 5.71
C ARG A 21 -3.35 7.21 7.01
N ASP A 22 -2.28 6.77 7.66
CA ASP A 22 -1.90 7.22 9.00
C ASP A 22 -1.04 8.48 8.94
N ALA A 23 -0.10 8.55 7.98
CA ALA A 23 0.73 9.73 7.78
C ALA A 23 0.13 10.75 6.79
N ASN A 24 -1.09 10.49 6.29
CA ASN A 24 -1.84 11.35 5.36
C ASN A 24 -1.03 11.77 4.12
N LEU A 25 -0.15 10.89 3.63
CA LEU A 25 0.68 11.17 2.47
C LEU A 25 -0.07 10.85 1.17
N PRO A 26 0.12 11.64 0.10
CA PRO A 26 -0.46 11.31 -1.21
C PRO A 26 0.04 9.96 -1.72
N ALA A 27 -0.88 9.11 -2.18
CA ALA A 27 -0.53 7.79 -2.73
C ALA A 27 0.46 7.87 -3.90
N SER A 28 0.39 8.93 -4.72
CA SER A 28 1.36 9.18 -5.80
C SER A 28 2.78 9.40 -5.30
N LYS A 29 2.94 10.12 -4.18
CA LYS A 29 4.24 10.35 -3.54
C LYS A 29 4.78 9.04 -2.95
N VAL A 30 3.98 8.35 -2.15
CA VAL A 30 4.36 7.08 -1.52
C VAL A 30 4.74 6.03 -2.58
N ALA A 31 3.98 5.93 -3.66
CA ALA A 31 4.29 5.01 -4.75
C ALA A 31 5.62 5.32 -5.43
N LYS A 32 5.91 6.61 -5.65
CA LYS A 32 7.19 7.06 -6.22
C LYS A 32 8.35 6.74 -5.28
N ASP A 33 8.21 7.05 -3.99
CA ASP A 33 9.25 6.83 -2.99
C ASP A 33 9.55 5.34 -2.79
N LEU A 34 8.52 4.49 -2.87
CA LEU A 34 8.64 3.03 -2.79
C LEU A 34 8.97 2.35 -4.12
N ASN A 35 9.10 3.11 -5.22
CA ASN A 35 9.32 2.64 -6.58
C ASN A 35 8.31 1.55 -7.03
N ILE A 36 7.03 1.78 -6.73
CA ILE A 36 5.92 0.92 -7.13
C ILE A 36 4.96 1.67 -8.07
N ASN A 37 4.17 0.92 -8.83
CA ASN A 37 3.11 1.52 -9.63
C ASN A 37 2.02 2.10 -8.71
N VAL A 38 1.66 3.37 -8.92
CA VAL A 38 0.63 4.04 -8.12
C VAL A 38 -0.73 3.34 -8.19
N ASN A 39 -1.08 2.74 -9.32
CA ASN A 39 -2.32 1.96 -9.46
C ASN A 39 -2.28 0.68 -8.61
N THR A 40 -1.10 0.08 -8.43
CA THR A 40 -0.93 -1.04 -7.50
C THR A 40 -1.20 -0.59 -6.06
N LEU A 41 -0.69 0.57 -5.66
CA LEU A 41 -0.95 1.12 -4.33
C LEU A 41 -2.44 1.48 -4.16
N TYR A 42 -3.08 2.09 -5.15
CA TYR A 42 -4.54 2.33 -5.11
C TYR A 42 -5.35 1.03 -5.01
N ASN A 43 -4.94 -0.03 -5.71
CA ASN A 43 -5.57 -1.33 -5.58
C ASN A 43 -5.43 -1.89 -4.16
N TRP A 44 -4.28 -1.72 -3.51
CA TRP A 44 -4.11 -2.12 -2.11
C TRP A 44 -4.93 -1.27 -1.15
N LEU A 45 -5.05 0.04 -1.41
CA LEU A 45 -5.90 0.93 -0.62
C LEU A 45 -7.39 0.60 -0.78
N ARG A 46 -7.81 0.15 -1.98
CA ARG A 46 -9.17 -0.27 -2.30
C ARG A 46 -9.52 -1.64 -1.73
N VAL A 47 -8.59 -2.59 -1.80
CA VAL A 47 -8.77 -3.96 -1.26
C VAL A 47 -8.47 -4.02 0.24
N GLY A 48 -7.74 -3.03 0.77
CA GLY A 48 -7.29 -2.90 2.15
C GLY A 48 -8.42 -2.64 3.15
N SER A 49 -9.22 -3.69 3.36
CA SER A 49 -10.01 -3.98 4.54
C SER A 49 -9.34 -5.11 5.34
N TYR A 50 -8.00 -5.11 5.40
CA TYR A 50 -7.27 -5.92 6.39
C TYR A 50 -6.90 -4.99 7.54
N ARG A 51 -7.69 -5.17 8.60
CA ARG A 51 -7.66 -4.51 9.91
C ARG A 51 -6.23 -4.23 10.40
N ALA A 52 -5.80 -2.99 10.30
CA ALA A 52 -4.75 -2.37 11.09
C ALA A 52 -5.10 -0.88 11.05
N PHE A 53 -5.96 -0.34 11.92
CA PHE A 53 -5.64 -0.02 13.30
C PHE A 53 -6.97 0.10 14.09
N ALA A 54 -7.61 -1.02 14.44
CA ALA A 54 -8.59 -1.02 15.53
C ALA A 54 -7.79 -1.11 16.82
N LEU A 55 -7.96 -0.14 17.72
CA LEU A 55 -7.19 0.13 18.95
C LEU A 55 -5.93 1.00 18.76
N ARG A 56 -6.14 2.31 18.57
CA ARG A 56 -5.42 3.26 19.42
C ARG A 56 -6.35 3.58 20.58
N LEU A 57 -5.97 3.10 21.76
CA LEU A 57 -6.47 3.59 23.05
C LEU A 57 -6.13 5.08 23.20
#